data_AF-I7ZMD4-F1
#
_entry.id   AF-I7ZMD4-F1
#
_cell.length_a   1.000
_cell.length_b   1.000
_cell.length_c   1.000
_cell.angle_alpha   90.00
_cell.angle_beta   90.00
_cell.angle_gamma   90.00
#
_symmetry.space_group_name_H-M   'P 1'
#
loop_
_entity.id
_entity.type
_entity.pdbx_description
1 polymer ?
#
loop_
_entity_poly.entity_id
_entity_poly.type
_entity_poly.pdbx_seq_one_letter_code
_entity_poly.pdbx_strand_id
1 'polypeptide(L)'
;MGSNSAVLPTTIPTVDISPFLDENASPEAKEQVVDAMRDACTTFGFFYLVGHGIPEEDRQAVLNCAKRYFYLPKEDKMETWIGKAMGRSFRGYEPPALQVHQEGLLPDTKEVSRHPRDILRVVLIVKGLHYRPRDTCRRPRSWYISHGS
;
A
#
# COMPACT_ATOMS: atom_id res chain seq x y z
N MET A 1 16.16 16.75 41.87
CA MET A 1 16.24 15.92 40.65
C MET A 1 14.86 15.94 40.03
N GLY A 2 14.61 16.86 39.09
CA GLY A 2 13.30 17.01 38.47
C GLY A 2 13.08 15.90 37.46
N SER A 3 12.06 15.07 37.66
CA SER A 3 11.56 14.15 36.65
C SER A 3 10.98 14.98 35.52
N ASN A 4 11.74 15.10 34.42
CA ASN A 4 11.20 15.56 33.14
C ASN A 4 10.26 14.45 32.63
N SER A 5 9.00 14.50 33.04
CA SER A 5 7.92 13.78 32.35
C SER A 5 7.76 14.44 31.00
N ALA A 6 8.48 13.94 29.99
CA ALA A 6 8.24 14.31 28.61
C ALA A 6 6.78 13.99 28.30
N VAL A 7 5.98 15.05 28.11
CA VAL A 7 4.59 14.91 27.67
C VAL A 7 4.65 14.28 26.29
N LEU A 8 4.24 13.02 26.18
CA LEU A 8 4.15 12.39 24.88
C LEU A 8 3.07 13.14 24.08
N PRO A 9 3.38 13.62 22.86
CA PRO A 9 2.40 14.25 21.99
C PRO A 9 1.17 13.34 21.82
N THR A 10 -0.02 13.91 22.05
CA THR A 10 -1.31 13.20 22.09
C THR A 10 -1.90 12.94 20.70
N THR A 11 -1.21 13.36 19.63
CA THR A 11 -1.67 13.23 18.25
C THR A 11 -0.59 12.62 17.37
N ILE A 12 -0.99 11.73 16.47
CA ILE A 12 -0.11 11.15 15.45
C ILE A 12 0.36 12.29 14.52
N PRO A 13 1.66 12.40 14.24
CA PRO A 13 2.19 13.47 13.42
C PRO A 13 1.68 13.36 11.98
N THR A 14 1.48 14.52 11.35
CA THR A 14 1.20 14.64 9.92
C THR A 14 2.37 15.37 9.27
N VAL A 15 2.96 14.79 8.22
CA VAL A 15 4.09 15.34 7.48
C VAL A 15 3.65 15.73 6.07
N ASP A 16 3.85 16.99 5.72
CA ASP A 16 3.67 17.50 4.36
C ASP A 16 4.98 17.36 3.57
N ILE A 17 4.94 16.56 2.50
CA ILE A 17 6.11 16.32 1.65
C ILE A 17 6.16 17.22 0.42
N SER A 18 5.21 18.15 0.26
CA SER A 18 5.18 19.03 -0.91
C SER A 18 6.49 19.82 -1.13
N PRO A 19 7.19 20.35 -0.11
CA PRO A 19 8.48 21.03 -0.33
C PRO A 19 9.57 20.06 -0.80
N PHE A 20 9.50 18.80 -0.40
CA PHE A 20 10.45 17.78 -0.84
C PHE A 20 10.28 17.42 -2.33
N LEU A 21 9.04 17.47 -2.83
CA LEU A 21 8.70 17.17 -4.22
C LEU A 21 8.87 18.38 -5.16
N ASP A 22 8.86 19.60 -4.64
CA ASP A 22 9.06 20.81 -5.44
C ASP A 22 10.52 20.94 -5.90
N GLU A 23 10.72 21.07 -7.22
CA GLU A 23 12.03 21.26 -7.82
C GLU A 23 12.64 22.62 -7.45
N ASN A 24 11.81 23.61 -7.13
CA ASN A 24 12.23 24.98 -6.79
C ASN A 24 12.41 25.22 -5.30
N ALA A 25 12.06 24.25 -4.44
CA ALA A 25 12.25 24.38 -3.00
C ALA A 25 13.73 24.40 -2.62
N SER A 26 14.07 25.21 -1.60
CA SER A 26 15.44 25.32 -1.12
C SER A 26 15.92 24.00 -0.49
N PRO A 27 17.24 23.73 -0.47
CA PRO A 27 17.79 22.56 0.21
C PRO A 27 17.32 22.42 1.66
N GLU A 28 17.24 23.54 2.39
CA GLU A 28 16.81 23.59 3.79
C GLU A 28 15.34 23.17 3.95
N ALA A 29 14.47 23.60 3.03
CA ALA A 29 13.06 23.19 3.05
C ALA A 29 12.90 21.67 2.82
N LYS A 30 13.75 21.08 1.97
CA LYS A 30 13.75 19.63 1.75
C LYS A 30 14.30 18.87 2.97
N GLU A 31 15.33 19.41 3.62
CA GLU A 31 15.92 18.85 4.83
C GLU A 31 14.92 18.86 6.00
N GLN A 32 14.15 19.95 6.16
CA GLN A 32 13.08 20.02 7.18
C GLN A 32 12.03 18.91 7.03
N VAL A 33 11.65 18.55 5.80
CA VAL A 33 10.74 17.42 5.56
C VAL A 33 11.38 16.11 6.01
N VAL A 34 12.66 15.89 5.69
CA VAL A 34 13.40 14.68 6.08
C VAL A 34 13.51 14.57 7.60
N ASP A 35 13.79 15.67 8.29
CA ASP A 35 13.88 15.70 9.75
C ASP A 35 12.52 15.44 10.39
N ALA A 36 11.44 16.04 9.88
CA ALA A 36 10.08 15.76 10.35
C ALA A 36 9.69 14.28 10.17
N MET A 37 10.04 13.67 9.02
CA MET A 37 9.85 12.23 8.79
C MET A 37 10.67 11.38 9.75
N ARG A 38 11.94 11.76 9.99
CA ARG A 38 12.84 11.05 10.92
C ARG A 38 12.25 11.06 12.32
N ASP A 39 11.90 12.24 12.82
CA ASP A 39 11.36 12.43 14.17
C ASP A 39 10.05 11.66 14.36
N ALA A 40 9.16 11.69 13.37
CA ALA A 40 7.93 10.94 13.42
C ALA A 40 8.16 9.41 13.46
N CYS A 41 9.07 8.91 12.62
CA CYS A 41 9.46 7.50 12.60
C CYS A 41 10.13 7.06 13.90
N THR A 42 11.04 7.85 14.48
CA THR A 42 11.77 7.49 15.70
C THR A 42 10.92 7.65 16.96
N THR A 43 9.95 8.57 16.96
CA THR A 43 9.09 8.84 18.12
C THR A 43 7.85 7.96 18.14
N PHE A 44 7.18 7.78 17.00
CA PHE A 44 5.89 7.08 16.92
C PHE A 44 5.94 5.76 16.12
N GLY A 45 6.94 5.60 15.25
CA GLY A 45 7.01 4.48 14.31
C GLY A 45 6.15 4.64 13.05
N PHE A 46 5.28 5.66 13.00
CA PHE A 46 4.39 5.95 11.87
C PHE A 46 3.88 7.41 11.89
N PHE A 47 3.34 7.88 10.76
CA PHE A 47 2.79 9.23 10.59
C PHE A 47 1.78 9.30 9.44
N TYR A 48 0.96 10.33 9.41
CA TYR A 48 0.13 10.67 8.24
C TYR A 48 0.96 11.48 7.23
N LEU A 49 0.82 11.18 5.94
CA LEU A 49 1.57 11.88 4.89
C LEU A 49 0.60 12.65 3.98
N VAL A 50 0.89 13.92 3.73
CA VAL A 50 0.14 14.81 2.82
C VAL A 50 1.07 15.47 1.81
N GLY A 51 0.53 16.18 0.81
CA GLY A 51 1.34 16.88 -0.19
C GLY A 51 1.99 15.98 -1.24
N HIS A 52 1.58 14.71 -1.35
CA HIS A 52 2.15 13.73 -2.28
C HIS A 52 1.74 13.92 -3.76
N GLY A 53 0.80 14.81 -4.06
CA GLY A 53 0.37 15.11 -5.44
C GLY A 53 -0.37 13.98 -6.17
N ILE A 54 -0.87 12.96 -5.46
CA ILE A 54 -1.67 11.89 -6.08
C ILE A 54 -3.11 12.37 -6.17
N PRO A 55 -3.71 12.43 -7.37
CA PRO A 55 -5.09 12.87 -7.55
C PRO A 55 -6.07 12.04 -6.71
N GLU A 56 -7.13 12.69 -6.23
CA GLU A 56 -8.20 12.01 -5.50
C GLU A 56 -8.93 10.97 -6.36
N GLU A 57 -9.10 11.25 -7.64
CA GLU A 57 -9.68 10.31 -8.61
C GLU A 57 -8.90 9.00 -8.69
N ASP A 58 -7.56 9.05 -8.70
CA ASP A 58 -6.70 7.86 -8.73
C ASP A 58 -6.81 7.06 -7.44
N ARG A 59 -6.79 7.76 -6.28
CA ARG A 59 -7.01 7.13 -4.97
C ARG A 59 -8.36 6.41 -4.93
N GLN A 60 -9.42 7.07 -5.39
CA GLN A 60 -10.77 6.52 -5.39
C GLN A 60 -10.92 5.38 -6.39
N ALA A 61 -10.26 5.45 -7.55
CA ALA A 61 -10.25 4.39 -8.55
C ALA A 61 -9.63 3.09 -8.00
N VAL A 62 -8.51 3.18 -7.28
CA VAL A 62 -7.88 2.01 -6.64
C VAL A 62 -8.80 1.39 -5.58
N LEU A 63 -9.40 2.22 -4.72
CA LEU A 63 -10.33 1.75 -3.69
C LEU A 63 -11.58 1.08 -4.31
N ASN A 64 -12.13 1.66 -5.37
CA ASN A 64 -13.27 1.10 -6.09
C ASN A 64 -12.90 -0.21 -6.80
N CYS A 65 -11.69 -0.31 -7.36
CA CYS A 65 -11.19 -1.54 -7.95
C CYS A 65 -11.07 -2.66 -6.91
N ALA A 66 -10.51 -2.37 -5.73
CA ALA A 66 -10.42 -3.33 -4.64
C ALA A 66 -11.81 -3.79 -4.18
N LYS A 67 -12.75 -2.86 -3.96
CA LYS A 67 -14.14 -3.17 -3.61
C LYS A 67 -14.79 -4.10 -4.61
N ARG A 68 -14.68 -3.79 -5.91
CA ARG A 68 -15.25 -4.61 -6.99
C ARG A 68 -14.68 -6.02 -7.01
N TYR A 69 -13.37 -6.17 -6.79
CA TYR A 69 -12.73 -7.48 -6.73
C TYR A 69 -13.24 -8.31 -5.54
N PHE A 70 -13.26 -7.73 -4.34
CA PHE A 70 -13.65 -8.45 -3.13
C PHE A 70 -15.15 -8.77 -3.06
N TYR A 71 -15.98 -8.03 -3.81
CA TYR A 71 -17.41 -8.31 -3.99
C TYR A 71 -17.70 -9.47 -4.96
N LEU A 72 -16.69 -10.00 -5.69
CA LEU A 72 -16.88 -11.17 -6.54
C LEU A 72 -17.24 -12.41 -5.69
N PRO A 73 -17.99 -13.38 -6.26
CA PRO A 73 -18.17 -14.69 -5.66
C PRO A 73 -16.84 -15.32 -5.24
N LYS A 74 -16.87 -16.11 -4.17
CA LYS A 74 -15.66 -16.75 -3.64
C LYS A 74 -14.99 -17.61 -4.72
N GLU A 75 -15.79 -18.32 -5.50
CA GLU A 75 -15.37 -19.21 -6.58
C GLU A 75 -14.54 -18.45 -7.61
N ASP A 76 -15.01 -17.27 -8.02
CA ASP A 76 -14.30 -16.39 -8.97
C ASP A 76 -12.97 -15.89 -8.38
N LYS A 77 -12.92 -15.55 -7.09
CA LYS A 77 -11.67 -15.13 -6.41
C LYS A 77 -10.67 -16.29 -6.32
N MET A 78 -11.15 -17.49 -6.03
CA MET A 78 -10.35 -18.73 -5.94
C MET A 78 -9.71 -19.16 -7.27
N GLU A 79 -10.18 -18.64 -8.41
CA GLU A 79 -9.46 -18.83 -9.67
C GLU A 79 -8.03 -18.30 -9.62
N THR A 80 -7.83 -17.22 -8.86
CA THR A 80 -6.51 -16.61 -8.62
C THR A 80 -5.88 -17.06 -7.31
N TRP A 81 -6.29 -18.18 -6.72
CA TRP A 81 -5.80 -18.62 -5.40
C TRP A 81 -4.27 -18.69 -5.33
N ILE A 82 -3.71 -18.18 -4.23
CA ILE A 82 -2.26 -18.11 -4.00
C ILE A 82 -1.57 -19.47 -4.02
N GLY A 83 -2.27 -20.56 -3.70
CA GLY A 83 -1.75 -21.92 -3.83
C GLY A 83 -1.51 -22.38 -5.28
N LYS A 84 -2.06 -21.68 -6.27
CA LYS A 84 -1.76 -21.89 -7.71
C LYS A 84 -0.57 -21.05 -8.21
N ALA A 85 0.03 -20.21 -7.36
CA ALA A 85 1.12 -19.34 -7.76
C ALA A 85 2.39 -20.16 -8.08
N MET A 86 3.00 -19.91 -9.24
CA MET A 86 4.25 -20.53 -9.63
C MET A 86 5.45 -19.82 -8.95
N GLY A 87 6.41 -20.61 -8.48
CA GLY A 87 7.63 -20.12 -7.84
C GLY A 87 7.38 -19.38 -6.52
N ARG A 88 8.30 -18.50 -6.14
CA ARG A 88 8.25 -17.75 -4.85
C ARG A 88 7.44 -16.45 -4.94
N SER A 89 6.47 -16.40 -5.85
CA SER A 89 5.82 -15.12 -6.20
C SER A 89 4.72 -14.71 -5.23
N PHE A 90 4.17 -15.63 -4.42
CA PHE A 90 3.09 -15.38 -3.44
C PHE A 90 1.98 -14.48 -4.00
N ARG A 91 1.60 -14.66 -5.28
CA ARG A 91 0.62 -13.81 -5.98
C ARG A 91 -0.77 -14.42 -5.89
N GLY A 92 -1.79 -13.56 -5.94
CA GLY A 92 -3.18 -13.99 -6.02
C GLY A 92 -3.96 -13.88 -4.72
N TYR A 93 -5.11 -14.53 -4.70
CA TYR A 93 -6.11 -14.50 -3.64
C TYR A 93 -5.73 -15.38 -2.45
N GLU A 94 -5.84 -14.80 -1.27
CA GLU A 94 -5.68 -15.43 0.03
C GLU A 94 -7.06 -15.43 0.72
N PRO A 95 -7.71 -16.59 0.88
CA PRO A 95 -8.98 -16.65 1.59
C PRO A 95 -8.79 -16.36 3.08
N PRO A 96 -9.86 -15.98 3.80
CA PRO A 96 -9.86 -15.90 5.26
C PRO A 96 -9.34 -17.19 5.91
N ALA A 97 -8.77 -17.03 7.10
CA ALA A 97 -8.19 -18.05 7.95
C ALA A 97 -6.90 -18.72 7.43
N LEU A 98 -6.29 -18.21 6.37
CA LEU A 98 -5.00 -18.76 5.89
C LEU A 98 -3.82 -18.37 6.78
N GLN A 99 -3.84 -17.19 7.40
CA GLN A 99 -2.75 -16.71 8.24
C GLN A 99 -3.08 -16.88 9.73
N VAL A 100 -2.11 -17.41 10.47
CA VAL A 100 -2.10 -17.47 11.94
C VAL A 100 -0.86 -16.72 12.38
N HIS A 101 -1.03 -15.61 13.09
CA HIS A 101 0.08 -14.72 13.44
C HIS A 101 0.98 -15.28 14.54
N GLN A 102 0.43 -16.05 15.47
CA GLN A 102 1.16 -16.68 16.58
C GLN A 102 0.50 -18.02 16.94
N GLU A 103 1.31 -18.96 17.40
CA GLU A 103 0.82 -20.26 17.85
C GLU A 103 -0.20 -20.10 18.99
N GLY A 104 -1.34 -20.78 18.86
CA GLY A 104 -2.45 -20.71 19.83
C GLY A 104 -3.46 -19.59 19.60
N LEU A 105 -3.27 -18.70 18.62
CA LEU A 105 -4.27 -17.70 18.24
C LEU A 105 -5.23 -18.22 17.16
N LEU A 106 -6.44 -17.64 17.12
CA LEU A 106 -7.38 -17.91 16.04
C LEU A 106 -6.85 -17.36 14.71
N PRO A 107 -7.13 -18.04 13.58
CA PRO A 107 -6.75 -17.55 12.26
C PRO A 107 -7.39 -16.20 11.92
N ASP A 108 -6.68 -15.40 11.12
CA ASP A 108 -7.18 -14.10 10.69
C ASP A 108 -8.43 -14.23 9.80
N THR A 109 -9.46 -13.44 10.05
CA THR A 109 -10.68 -13.44 9.23
C THR A 109 -10.57 -12.57 7.97
N LYS A 110 -9.38 -12.07 7.64
CA LYS A 110 -9.15 -11.17 6.50
C LYS A 110 -8.96 -11.94 5.20
N GLU A 111 -9.43 -11.35 4.11
CA GLU A 111 -9.05 -11.79 2.76
C GLU A 111 -7.96 -10.86 2.18
N VAL A 112 -7.10 -11.41 1.33
CA VAL A 112 -5.99 -10.67 0.71
C VAL A 112 -5.95 -10.97 -0.79
N SER A 113 -5.56 -9.98 -1.59
CA SER A 113 -5.19 -10.22 -2.99
C SER A 113 -3.86 -9.56 -3.31
N ARG A 114 -2.87 -10.38 -3.68
CA ARG A 114 -1.50 -9.95 -3.94
C ARG A 114 -1.27 -9.79 -5.44
N HIS A 115 -1.09 -8.55 -5.87
CA HIS A 115 -0.92 -8.20 -7.28
C HIS A 115 0.57 -8.03 -7.61
N PRO A 116 1.00 -8.36 -8.84
CA PRO A 116 2.39 -8.14 -9.25
C PRO A 116 2.75 -6.65 -9.28
N ARG A 117 4.06 -6.36 -9.19
CA ARG A 117 4.65 -5.00 -9.19
C ARG A 117 4.22 -4.13 -10.38
N ASP A 118 3.72 -4.74 -11.45
CA ASP A 118 3.31 -4.06 -12.68
C ASP A 118 1.80 -3.73 -12.73
N ILE A 119 1.05 -4.10 -11.70
CA ILE A 119 -0.43 -4.09 -11.73
C ILE A 119 -1.06 -3.30 -10.58
N LEU A 120 -0.36 -3.08 -9.48
CA LEU A 120 -0.70 -2.07 -8.47
C LEU A 120 0.59 -1.50 -7.87
N ARG A 121 1.04 -0.35 -8.37
CA ARG A 121 1.98 0.49 -7.62
C ARG A 121 1.18 1.38 -6.67
N VAL A 122 0.75 0.81 -5.55
CA VAL A 122 0.49 1.60 -4.33
C VAL A 122 1.43 1.06 -3.26
N VAL A 123 2.68 1.45 -3.39
CA VAL A 123 3.68 1.44 -2.32
C VAL A 123 4.42 2.76 -2.46
N LEU A 124 4.45 3.54 -1.38
CA LEU A 124 5.23 4.76 -1.20
C LEU A 124 6.68 4.57 -1.69
N ILE A 125 6.96 4.92 -2.95
CA ILE A 125 8.30 5.24 -3.44
C ILE A 125 8.14 6.30 -4.54
N VAL A 126 8.73 7.46 -4.30
CA VAL A 126 8.95 8.57 -5.23
C VAL A 126 9.58 8.04 -6.52
N LYS A 127 8.85 8.10 -7.64
CA LYS A 127 9.40 8.40 -8.98
C LYS A 127 8.27 8.52 -10.00
N GLY A 128 8.23 9.67 -10.67
CA GLY A 128 7.30 9.98 -11.74
C GLY A 128 7.38 8.97 -12.87
N LEU A 129 6.24 8.35 -13.15
CA LEU A 129 5.93 7.66 -14.39
C LEU A 129 4.45 7.92 -14.67
N HIS A 130 4.18 8.54 -15.82
CA HIS A 130 2.84 8.64 -16.39
C HIS A 130 2.20 7.24 -16.50
N TYR A 131 1.01 7.08 -15.93
CA TYR A 131 0.26 5.83 -15.93
C TYR A 131 -0.94 5.93 -16.87
N ARG A 132 -1.10 4.96 -17.77
CA ARG A 132 -2.38 4.67 -18.45
C ARG A 132 -2.99 3.43 -17.79
N PRO A 133 -4.22 3.49 -17.25
CA PRO A 133 -4.86 2.33 -16.65
C PRO A 133 -5.06 1.23 -17.68
N ARG A 134 -4.55 0.03 -17.40
CA ARG A 134 -5.17 -1.18 -17.93
C ARG A 134 -6.32 -1.52 -16.98
N ASP A 135 -7.53 -1.64 -17.50
CA ASP A 135 -8.73 -2.03 -16.76
C ASP A 135 -8.62 -3.47 -16.23
N THR A 136 -7.83 -3.65 -15.18
CA THR A 136 -7.59 -4.94 -14.50
C THR A 136 -8.78 -5.39 -13.63
N CYS A 137 -9.81 -4.54 -13.53
CA CYS A 137 -11.01 -4.78 -12.73
C CYS A 137 -12.08 -5.63 -13.45
N ARG A 138 -11.81 -6.13 -14.66
CA ARG A 138 -12.73 -7.02 -15.41
C ARG A 138 -12.14 -8.42 -15.56
N ARG A 139 -12.63 -9.32 -14.70
CA ARG A 139 -12.55 -10.78 -14.73
C ARG A 139 -11.14 -11.42 -14.64
N PRO A 140 -10.95 -12.46 -13.80
CA PRO A 140 -9.68 -13.16 -13.64
C PRO A 140 -9.23 -14.05 -14.82
N ARG A 141 -9.85 -13.96 -16.01
CA ARG A 141 -9.52 -14.84 -17.15
C ARG A 141 -8.26 -14.46 -17.95
N SER A 142 -7.69 -13.27 -17.76
CA SER A 142 -6.55 -12.80 -18.57
C SER A 142 -5.17 -12.90 -17.88
N TRP A 143 -5.07 -13.55 -16.72
CA TRP A 143 -3.86 -13.52 -15.88
C TRP A 143 -2.87 -14.65 -16.16
N TYR A 144 -3.22 -15.57 -17.06
CA TYR A 144 -2.31 -16.63 -17.53
C TYR A 144 -1.65 -16.21 -18.84
N ILE A 145 -0.39 -15.80 -18.72
CA ILE A 145 0.72 -15.88 -19.70
C ILE A 145 0.28 -16.15 -21.15
N SER A 146 0.32 -15.11 -21.98
CA SER A 146 0.49 -15.28 -23.43
C SER A 146 1.78 -16.05 -23.66
N HIS A 147 1.69 -17.29 -24.14
CA HIS A 147 2.84 -17.99 -24.66
C HIS A 147 3.21 -17.30 -25.98
N GLY A 148 4.35 -16.59 -25.97
CA GLY A 148 4.97 -16.12 -27.21
C GLY A 148 5.31 -17.33 -28.06
N SER A 149 4.85 -17.29 -29.32
CA SER A 149 5.25 -18.21 -30.38
C SER A 149 6.69 -17.96 -30.81
#